data_AF-A0A1B1ALW6-F1
#
_entry.id   AF-A0A1B1ALW6-F1
#
_cell.length_a   1.000
_cell.length_b   1.000
_cell.length_c   1.000
_cell.angle_alpha   90.00
_cell.angle_beta   90.00
_cell.angle_gamma   90.00
#
_symmetry.space_group_name_H-M   'P 1'
#
loop_
_entity.id
_entity.type
_entity.pdbx_description
1 polymer ?
#
loop_
_entity_poly.entity_id
_entity_poly.type
_entity_poly.pdbx_seq_one_letter_code
_entity_poly.pdbx_strand_id
1 'polypeptide(L)'
;MQFFSVRSIDEIDFNKLMQALPNRAAWNPLSTQGQYISAILQSYPMLRENGINTALRLAHFLGQGIVETNFMQAKSENLNYSFTGLKRVFGHKFSSDDEIREYARKPERIANRVYANRMGNGPEESGDGWKYRGRGFFQLTGKDNYRRYGELAGIDLVSDPDILERDLKVSLQVAAAYFNRTGLGEHADRNDVAAVSRGVNRGDAQSRAPAHGEAERIEWTTKALSLVRDPASVLTIADDALRVGSSGDAVVTLQRKLNSLGYTAGLQDGIFGPTLRRAVLAFQDEHGLTPSGVADQSTQAAIETALEEQRAPQTPTPPSPTQPQPQPPLTQSRTIWGAILAGLAAIAEFVRASFSRIADAFPIVTTPLGPFNTIYALALLLTIGLLLIVYARVDDRSKGKR
;
A
#
# COMPACT_ATOMS: atom_id res chain seq x y z
N MET A 1 6.36 -12.81 15.59
CA MET A 1 7.51 -12.67 14.69
C MET A 1 7.40 -11.34 13.97
N GLN A 2 8.15 -10.34 14.41
CA GLN A 2 8.17 -8.99 13.83
C GLN A 2 8.95 -9.03 12.51
N PHE A 3 8.45 -8.47 11.40
CA PHE A 3 9.10 -8.50 10.07
C PHE A 3 9.39 -7.10 9.47
N PHE A 4 9.80 -6.15 10.30
CA PHE A 4 10.22 -4.83 9.81
C PHE A 4 11.55 -4.42 10.43
N SER A 5 12.64 -4.77 9.76
CA SER A 5 13.88 -4.01 9.71
C SER A 5 14.80 -4.76 8.76
N VAL A 6 14.58 -4.59 7.46
CA VAL A 6 15.64 -4.80 6.50
C VAL A 6 16.03 -3.45 5.92
N ARG A 7 17.22 -3.00 6.31
CA ARG A 7 17.84 -1.71 5.99
C ARG A 7 18.69 -1.79 4.71
N SER A 8 19.08 -2.99 4.28
CA SER A 8 19.80 -3.25 3.03
C SER A 8 19.33 -4.50 2.28
N ILE A 9 19.46 -4.56 0.95
CA ILE A 9 19.29 -5.81 0.17
C ILE A 9 20.25 -6.92 0.65
N ASP A 10 21.34 -6.54 1.30
CA ASP A 10 22.33 -7.46 1.88
C ASP A 10 21.76 -8.27 3.07
N GLU A 11 20.62 -7.88 3.62
CA GLU A 11 19.91 -8.65 4.65
C GLU A 11 18.93 -9.67 4.05
N ILE A 12 18.67 -9.59 2.74
CA ILE A 12 18.13 -10.71 1.98
C ILE A 12 19.30 -11.59 1.62
N ASP A 13 19.29 -12.85 2.04
CA ASP A 13 20.18 -13.84 1.46
C ASP A 13 19.73 -14.14 0.03
N PHE A 14 20.04 -13.19 -0.85
CA PHE A 14 19.67 -13.22 -2.24
C PHE A 14 20.36 -14.40 -2.93
N ASN A 15 21.55 -14.79 -2.45
CA ASN A 15 22.20 -16.02 -2.89
C ASN A 15 21.35 -17.25 -2.59
N LYS A 16 20.77 -17.40 -1.38
CA LYS A 16 19.82 -18.46 -1.05
C LYS A 16 18.51 -18.36 -1.85
N LEU A 17 17.95 -17.16 -2.00
CA LEU A 17 16.70 -16.98 -2.76
C LEU A 17 16.89 -17.45 -4.18
N MET A 18 18.02 -17.05 -4.75
CA MET A 18 18.37 -17.40 -6.10
C MET A 18 18.73 -18.89 -6.17
N GLN A 19 19.47 -19.48 -5.21
CA GLN A 19 19.78 -20.93 -5.15
C GLN A 19 18.52 -21.79 -5.19
N ALA A 20 17.42 -21.26 -4.70
CA ALA A 20 16.18 -21.97 -4.64
C ALA A 20 15.32 -21.83 -5.91
N LEU A 21 15.72 -21.00 -6.89
CA LEU A 21 15.05 -20.88 -8.20
C LEU A 21 15.14 -22.19 -9.00
N PRO A 22 14.08 -22.59 -9.70
CA PRO A 22 14.09 -23.79 -10.52
C PRO A 22 15.08 -23.69 -11.68
N ASN A 23 15.55 -24.85 -12.15
CA ASN A 23 16.40 -25.01 -13.35
C ASN A 23 17.77 -24.32 -13.30
N ARG A 24 18.37 -24.20 -12.11
CA ARG A 24 19.75 -23.71 -11.96
C ARG A 24 20.78 -24.70 -12.50
N ALA A 25 21.32 -24.41 -13.69
CA ALA A 25 22.52 -25.06 -14.21
C ALA A 25 23.75 -24.22 -13.84
N ALA A 26 24.21 -24.30 -12.58
CA ALA A 26 25.32 -23.50 -12.01
C ALA A 26 25.11 -21.97 -12.06
N TRP A 27 25.72 -21.22 -11.14
CA TRP A 27 25.65 -19.75 -11.21
C TRP A 27 26.41 -19.25 -12.44
N ASN A 28 25.72 -18.53 -13.33
CA ASN A 28 26.28 -17.95 -14.55
C ASN A 28 25.76 -16.52 -14.72
N PRO A 29 26.59 -15.48 -14.50
CA PRO A 29 26.16 -14.08 -14.58
C PRO A 29 25.78 -13.65 -16.01
N LEU A 30 26.16 -14.43 -17.03
CA LEU A 30 25.82 -14.16 -18.43
C LEU A 30 24.46 -14.74 -18.83
N SER A 31 23.90 -15.68 -18.05
CA SER A 31 22.54 -16.18 -18.27
C SER A 31 21.51 -15.09 -17.96
N THR A 32 20.31 -15.14 -18.55
CA THR A 32 19.22 -14.18 -18.23
C THR A 32 18.95 -14.09 -16.74
N GLN A 33 18.92 -15.24 -16.07
CA GLN A 33 18.73 -15.33 -14.62
C GLN A 33 19.88 -14.65 -13.87
N GLY A 34 21.14 -14.90 -14.25
CA GLY A 34 22.31 -14.24 -13.68
C GLY A 34 22.37 -12.73 -13.90
N GLN A 35 21.86 -12.25 -15.05
CA GLN A 35 21.77 -10.83 -15.35
C GLN A 35 20.72 -10.13 -14.47
N TYR A 36 19.53 -10.73 -14.29
CA TYR A 36 18.54 -10.20 -13.34
C TYR A 36 19.07 -10.18 -11.93
N ILE A 37 19.77 -11.25 -11.51
CA ILE A 37 20.42 -11.33 -10.21
C ILE A 37 21.36 -10.15 -10.00
N SER A 38 22.26 -9.95 -10.96
CA SER A 38 23.26 -8.88 -10.92
C SER A 38 22.60 -7.50 -10.89
N ALA A 39 21.55 -7.30 -11.69
CA ALA A 39 20.82 -6.05 -11.74
C ALA A 39 20.11 -5.75 -10.42
N ILE A 40 19.44 -6.73 -9.80
CA ILE A 40 18.74 -6.57 -8.52
C ILE A 40 19.73 -6.18 -7.41
N LEU A 41 20.84 -6.90 -7.28
CA LEU A 41 21.88 -6.61 -6.28
C LEU A 41 22.44 -5.19 -6.44
N GLN A 42 22.65 -4.75 -7.68
CA GLN A 42 23.22 -3.43 -7.98
C GLN A 42 22.19 -2.29 -7.95
N SER A 43 20.89 -2.58 -7.91
CA SER A 43 19.81 -1.61 -8.03
C SER A 43 19.22 -1.18 -6.69
N TYR A 44 19.71 -1.71 -5.58
CA TYR A 44 19.07 -1.50 -4.29
C TYR A 44 18.92 -0.03 -3.86
N PRO A 45 19.94 0.85 -3.97
CA PRO A 45 19.77 2.26 -3.66
C PRO A 45 18.63 2.90 -4.47
N MET A 46 18.59 2.63 -5.78
CA MET A 46 17.54 3.12 -6.68
C MET A 46 16.16 2.56 -6.30
N LEU A 47 16.05 1.27 -5.98
CA LEU A 47 14.78 0.66 -5.55
C LEU A 47 14.27 1.29 -4.25
N ARG A 48 15.17 1.60 -3.31
CA ARG A 48 14.84 2.27 -2.05
C ARG A 48 14.34 3.69 -2.28
N GLU A 49 15.04 4.45 -3.11
CA GLU A 49 14.63 5.81 -3.52
C GLU A 49 13.28 5.80 -4.23
N ASN A 50 13.02 4.76 -5.02
CA ASN A 50 11.75 4.50 -5.66
C ASN A 50 10.80 3.66 -4.79
N GLY A 51 10.72 3.93 -3.49
CA GLY A 51 9.63 3.46 -2.62
C GLY A 51 9.59 1.96 -2.29
N ILE A 52 10.52 1.14 -2.82
CA ILE A 52 10.72 -0.27 -2.44
C ILE A 52 11.70 -0.32 -1.26
N ASN A 53 11.28 0.26 -0.15
CA ASN A 53 12.14 0.65 0.97
C ASN A 53 11.81 -0.08 2.29
N THR A 54 10.97 -1.10 2.25
CA THR A 54 10.71 -1.99 3.39
C THR A 54 10.97 -3.44 2.99
N ALA A 55 11.28 -4.27 3.99
CA ALA A 55 11.38 -5.73 3.87
C ALA A 55 10.18 -6.33 3.10
N LEU A 56 8.97 -5.97 3.51
CA LEU A 56 7.75 -6.46 2.87
C LEU A 56 7.60 -5.98 1.44
N ARG A 57 7.80 -4.69 1.17
CA ARG A 57 7.71 -4.15 -0.20
C ARG A 57 8.73 -4.82 -1.12
N LEU A 58 9.96 -5.02 -0.66
CA LEU A 58 11.00 -5.70 -1.43
C LEU A 58 10.65 -7.19 -1.65
N ALA A 59 10.19 -7.90 -0.63
CA ALA A 59 9.78 -9.30 -0.77
C ALA A 59 8.61 -9.47 -1.75
N HIS A 60 7.61 -8.60 -1.68
CA HIS A 60 6.49 -8.57 -2.62
C HIS A 60 6.97 -8.23 -4.03
N PHE A 61 7.79 -7.19 -4.17
CA PHE A 61 8.35 -6.77 -5.46
C PHE A 61 9.12 -7.92 -6.13
N LEU A 62 10.01 -8.59 -5.38
CA LEU A 62 10.78 -9.73 -5.86
C LEU A 62 9.91 -10.94 -6.16
N GLY A 63 9.00 -11.32 -5.25
CA GLY A 63 8.13 -12.48 -5.41
C GLY A 63 7.25 -12.39 -6.66
N GLN A 64 6.70 -11.19 -6.92
CA GLN A 64 5.94 -10.95 -8.15
C GLN A 64 6.82 -11.00 -9.39
N GLY A 65 7.97 -10.32 -9.38
CA GLY A 65 8.84 -10.25 -10.54
C GLY A 65 9.47 -11.59 -10.91
N ILE A 66 9.76 -12.45 -9.92
CA ILE A 66 10.16 -13.84 -10.16
C ILE A 66 9.12 -14.56 -11.02
N VAL A 67 7.84 -14.45 -10.69
CA VAL A 67 6.77 -15.11 -11.45
C VAL A 67 6.57 -14.46 -12.82
N GLU A 68 6.51 -13.13 -12.89
CA GLU A 68 6.32 -12.37 -14.16
C GLU A 68 7.42 -12.65 -15.19
N THR A 69 8.64 -12.93 -14.72
CA THR A 69 9.80 -13.19 -15.59
C THR A 69 10.05 -14.67 -15.84
N ASN A 70 9.11 -15.55 -15.48
CA ASN A 70 9.29 -17.00 -15.51
C ASN A 70 10.60 -17.41 -14.80
N PHE A 71 10.68 -17.09 -13.51
CA PHE A 71 11.85 -17.31 -12.66
C PHE A 71 13.13 -16.63 -13.16
N MET A 72 12.98 -15.40 -13.68
CA MET A 72 14.05 -14.60 -14.27
C MET A 72 14.68 -15.23 -15.52
N GLN A 73 13.92 -16.02 -16.26
CA GLN A 73 14.37 -16.62 -17.54
C GLN A 73 13.94 -15.79 -18.75
N ALA A 74 12.97 -14.89 -18.60
CA ALA A 74 12.43 -14.06 -19.66
C ALA A 74 12.59 -12.56 -19.36
N LYS A 75 13.02 -11.82 -20.39
CA LYS A 75 13.05 -10.35 -20.38
C LYS A 75 11.88 -9.74 -21.13
N SER A 76 11.30 -10.51 -22.03
CA SER A 76 10.18 -10.12 -22.86
C SER A 76 9.38 -11.35 -23.22
N GLU A 77 8.14 -11.15 -23.65
CA GLU A 77 7.42 -12.18 -24.36
C GLU A 77 8.06 -12.44 -25.73
N ASN A 78 8.09 -13.71 -26.15
CA ASN A 78 8.62 -14.12 -27.45
C ASN A 78 7.55 -14.26 -28.53
N LEU A 79 6.28 -14.44 -28.12
CA LEU A 79 5.09 -14.61 -28.97
C LEU A 79 5.21 -15.65 -30.10
N ASN A 80 6.15 -16.60 -30.00
CA ASN A 80 6.43 -17.59 -31.05
C ASN A 80 5.55 -18.84 -30.88
N TYR A 81 4.24 -18.69 -31.09
CA TYR A 81 3.28 -19.77 -30.93
C TYR A 81 3.24 -20.70 -32.16
N SER A 82 3.15 -22.02 -31.91
CA SER A 82 2.68 -22.96 -32.92
C SER A 82 1.20 -22.71 -33.25
N PHE A 83 0.70 -23.28 -34.36
CA PHE A 83 -0.73 -23.22 -34.70
C PHE A 83 -1.62 -23.62 -33.51
N THR A 84 -1.35 -24.79 -32.91
CA THR A 84 -2.13 -25.30 -31.77
C THR A 84 -2.04 -24.38 -30.56
N GLY A 85 -0.85 -23.84 -30.27
CA GLY A 85 -0.66 -22.89 -29.16
C GLY A 85 -1.41 -21.58 -29.39
N LEU A 86 -1.31 -21.03 -30.60
CA LEU A 86 -1.95 -19.78 -30.98
C LEU A 86 -3.47 -19.91 -30.94
N LYS A 87 -4.02 -20.99 -31.50
CA LYS A 87 -5.45 -21.30 -31.45
C LYS A 87 -5.96 -21.39 -30.01
N ARG A 88 -5.20 -22.06 -29.13
CA ARG A 88 -5.58 -22.24 -27.73
C ARG A 88 -5.60 -20.92 -26.96
N VAL A 89 -4.60 -20.05 -27.14
CA VAL A 89 -4.44 -18.84 -26.34
C VAL A 89 -5.19 -17.65 -26.93
N PHE A 90 -5.09 -17.47 -28.25
CA PHE A 90 -5.59 -16.29 -28.96
C PHE A 90 -6.56 -16.63 -30.10
N GLY A 91 -7.09 -17.86 -30.20
CA GLY A 91 -7.98 -18.25 -31.30
C GLY A 91 -9.16 -17.30 -31.52
N HIS A 92 -9.69 -16.71 -30.44
CA HIS A 92 -10.76 -15.70 -30.48
C HIS A 92 -10.38 -14.38 -31.17
N LYS A 93 -9.10 -14.16 -31.45
CA LYS A 93 -8.58 -12.99 -32.21
C LYS A 93 -8.56 -13.22 -33.71
N PHE A 94 -8.84 -14.44 -34.18
CA PHE A 94 -8.79 -14.82 -35.59
C PHE A 94 -10.17 -15.32 -36.03
N SER A 95 -10.47 -15.15 -37.31
CA SER A 95 -11.75 -15.52 -37.91
C SER A 95 -11.81 -17.00 -38.33
N SER A 96 -10.66 -17.64 -38.56
CA SER A 96 -10.59 -19.04 -38.99
C SER A 96 -9.28 -19.73 -38.60
N ASP A 97 -9.28 -21.07 -38.64
CA ASP A 97 -8.07 -21.88 -38.46
C ASP A 97 -7.02 -21.61 -39.55
N ASP A 98 -7.45 -21.30 -40.78
CA ASP A 98 -6.53 -20.96 -41.87
C ASP A 98 -5.78 -19.67 -41.59
N GLU A 99 -6.48 -18.63 -41.11
CA GLU A 99 -5.83 -17.40 -40.65
C GLU A 99 -4.83 -17.70 -39.53
N ILE A 100 -5.18 -18.53 -38.53
CA ILE A 100 -4.25 -18.89 -37.45
C ILE A 100 -2.98 -19.58 -38.00
N ARG A 101 -3.09 -20.43 -39.02
CA ARG A 101 -1.93 -21.06 -39.66
C ARG A 101 -1.01 -20.04 -40.33
N GLU A 102 -1.56 -18.97 -40.89
CA GLU A 102 -0.78 -17.90 -41.50
C GLU A 102 0.04 -17.10 -40.47
N TYR A 103 -0.43 -17.00 -39.23
CA TYR A 103 0.24 -16.30 -38.14
C TYR A 103 1.17 -17.19 -37.31
N ALA A 104 0.94 -18.50 -37.28
CA ALA A 104 1.76 -19.43 -36.53
C ALA A 104 3.26 -19.26 -36.85
N ARG A 105 4.08 -19.27 -35.80
CA ARG A 105 5.54 -19.05 -35.86
C ARG A 105 5.98 -17.69 -36.43
N LYS A 106 5.10 -16.67 -36.43
CA LYS A 106 5.41 -15.30 -36.85
C LYS A 106 5.18 -14.33 -35.68
N PRO A 107 6.11 -14.26 -34.70
CA PRO A 107 5.88 -13.61 -33.42
C PRO A 107 5.52 -12.12 -33.53
N GLU A 108 6.17 -11.37 -34.42
CA GLU A 108 5.86 -9.96 -34.66
C GLU A 108 4.43 -9.77 -35.21
N ARG A 109 4.02 -10.58 -36.19
CA ARG A 109 2.64 -10.57 -36.69
C ARG A 109 1.63 -10.94 -35.61
N ILE A 110 1.94 -11.96 -34.80
CA ILE A 110 1.09 -12.35 -33.67
C ILE A 110 0.94 -11.16 -32.70
N ALA A 111 2.03 -10.50 -32.32
CA ALA A 111 2.02 -9.36 -31.42
C ALA A 111 1.16 -8.20 -31.95
N ASN A 112 1.39 -7.84 -33.21
CA ASN A 112 0.67 -6.79 -33.89
C ASN A 112 -0.83 -7.09 -33.94
N ARG A 113 -1.23 -8.34 -34.18
CA ARG A 113 -2.63 -8.77 -34.15
C ARG A 113 -3.26 -8.71 -32.76
N VAL A 114 -2.60 -9.31 -31.75
CA VAL A 114 -3.21 -9.51 -30.42
C VAL A 114 -3.30 -8.21 -29.60
N TYR A 115 -2.39 -7.27 -29.88
CA TYR A 115 -2.30 -5.97 -29.19
C TYR A 115 -2.73 -4.77 -30.05
N ALA A 116 -3.24 -4.97 -31.27
CA ALA A 116 -3.79 -3.90 -32.09
C ALA A 116 -4.90 -3.13 -31.36
N ASN A 117 -4.91 -1.80 -31.50
CA ASN A 117 -5.94 -0.88 -31.01
C ASN A 117 -6.20 -0.98 -29.49
N ARG A 118 -5.16 -1.29 -28.70
CA ARG A 118 -5.25 -1.46 -27.25
C ARG A 118 -4.11 -0.73 -26.57
N MET A 119 -4.38 -0.13 -25.41
CA MET A 119 -3.35 0.47 -24.54
C MET A 119 -2.47 1.48 -25.30
N GLY A 120 -3.07 2.28 -26.18
CA GLY A 120 -2.39 3.28 -27.01
C GLY A 120 -1.71 2.75 -28.26
N ASN A 121 -1.71 1.44 -28.50
CA ASN A 121 -1.20 0.88 -29.76
C ASN A 121 -2.14 1.23 -30.91
N GLY A 122 -1.55 1.53 -32.07
CA GLY A 122 -2.28 1.66 -33.32
C GLY A 122 -2.86 0.33 -33.84
N PRO A 123 -3.43 0.35 -35.06
CA PRO A 123 -3.91 -0.87 -35.72
C PRO A 123 -2.74 -1.82 -36.03
N GLU A 124 -3.04 -3.04 -36.46
CA GLU A 124 -2.03 -4.11 -36.62
C GLU A 124 -0.86 -3.67 -37.52
N GLU A 125 -1.15 -2.98 -38.62
CA GLU A 125 -0.17 -2.47 -39.57
C GLU A 125 0.81 -1.44 -39.00
N SER A 126 0.52 -0.85 -37.84
CA SER A 126 1.40 0.13 -37.19
C SER A 126 2.69 -0.48 -36.65
N GLY A 127 2.73 -1.80 -36.40
CA GLY A 127 3.84 -2.45 -35.71
C GLY A 127 3.89 -2.19 -34.20
N ASP A 128 2.95 -1.40 -33.64
CA ASP A 128 2.96 -1.02 -32.23
C ASP A 128 2.80 -2.24 -31.31
N GLY A 129 2.08 -3.29 -31.73
CA GLY A 129 1.87 -4.48 -30.92
C GLY A 129 3.18 -5.23 -30.60
N TRP A 130 4.07 -5.37 -31.59
CA TRP A 130 5.41 -5.92 -31.38
C TRP A 130 6.34 -4.91 -30.70
N LYS A 131 6.28 -3.64 -31.12
CA LYS A 131 7.14 -2.58 -30.58
C LYS A 131 6.93 -2.42 -29.07
N TYR A 132 5.69 -2.46 -28.59
CA TYR A 132 5.32 -2.28 -27.17
C TYR A 132 4.78 -3.57 -26.52
N ARG A 133 5.28 -4.73 -26.97
CA ARG A 133 5.02 -6.04 -26.32
C ARG A 133 5.51 -6.07 -24.87
N GLY A 134 5.07 -7.06 -24.09
CA GLY A 134 5.46 -7.30 -22.71
C GLY A 134 6.97 -7.38 -22.53
N ARG A 135 7.53 -6.49 -21.70
CA ARG A 135 8.96 -6.47 -21.34
C ARG A 135 9.20 -6.14 -19.88
N GLY A 136 10.38 -6.53 -19.44
CA GLY A 136 10.94 -6.18 -18.15
C GLY A 136 10.33 -6.94 -16.98
N PHE A 137 10.67 -6.46 -15.78
CA PHE A 137 10.47 -7.21 -14.54
C PHE A 137 9.00 -7.49 -14.21
N PHE A 138 8.08 -6.59 -14.59
CA PHE A 138 6.63 -6.74 -14.45
C PHE A 138 5.89 -6.78 -15.80
N GLN A 139 6.56 -7.20 -16.89
CA GLN A 139 5.94 -7.39 -18.22
C GLN A 139 5.09 -6.20 -18.71
N LEU A 140 5.68 -5.00 -18.70
CA LEU A 140 5.03 -3.78 -19.16
C LEU A 140 4.61 -3.92 -20.63
N THR A 141 3.34 -3.65 -20.92
CA THR A 141 2.73 -3.89 -22.26
C THR A 141 1.88 -2.71 -22.71
N GLY A 142 2.01 -2.30 -23.98
CA GLY A 142 1.21 -1.26 -24.64
C GLY A 142 1.80 0.15 -24.56
N LYS A 143 1.73 0.89 -25.66
CA LYS A 143 2.34 2.21 -25.84
C LYS A 143 2.01 3.23 -24.75
N ASP A 144 0.77 3.26 -24.27
CA ASP A 144 0.34 4.17 -23.20
C ASP A 144 1.02 3.83 -21.88
N ASN A 145 1.21 2.55 -21.59
CA ASN A 145 1.93 2.11 -20.39
C ASN A 145 3.43 2.42 -20.51
N TYR A 146 4.03 2.15 -21.67
CA TYR A 146 5.43 2.52 -21.94
C TYR A 146 5.64 4.04 -21.75
N ARG A 147 4.75 4.87 -22.30
CA ARG A 147 4.79 6.33 -22.10
C ARG A 147 4.66 6.69 -20.62
N ARG A 148 3.57 6.24 -19.97
CA ARG A 148 3.24 6.64 -18.60
C ARG A 148 4.31 6.24 -17.58
N TYR A 149 4.76 4.98 -17.62
CA TYR A 149 5.73 4.49 -16.64
C TYR A 149 7.16 4.83 -17.01
N GLY A 150 7.43 5.08 -18.29
CA GLY A 150 8.67 5.73 -18.73
C GLY A 150 8.81 7.13 -18.17
N GLU A 151 7.79 7.99 -18.35
CA GLU A 151 7.76 9.35 -17.79
C GLU A 151 7.94 9.36 -16.27
N LEU A 152 7.22 8.49 -15.54
CA LEU A 152 7.36 8.37 -14.09
C LEU A 152 8.75 7.91 -13.64
N ALA A 153 9.44 7.11 -14.47
CA ALA A 153 10.80 6.66 -14.21
C ALA A 153 11.86 7.63 -14.74
N GLY A 154 11.49 8.66 -15.51
CA GLY A 154 12.43 9.55 -16.19
C GLY A 154 13.14 8.91 -17.38
N ILE A 155 12.53 7.91 -18.04
CA ILE A 155 13.09 7.13 -19.16
C ILE A 155 12.18 7.24 -20.38
N ASP A 156 12.71 7.63 -21.54
CA ASP A 156 11.93 7.65 -22.80
C ASP A 156 11.79 6.23 -23.38
N LEU A 157 10.79 5.52 -22.90
CA LEU A 157 10.45 4.16 -23.36
C LEU A 157 9.64 4.16 -24.66
N VAL A 158 9.11 5.30 -25.11
CA VAL A 158 8.33 5.35 -26.37
C VAL A 158 9.27 5.28 -27.56
N SER A 159 10.41 5.97 -27.47
CA SER A 159 11.47 5.97 -28.48
C SER A 159 12.32 4.71 -28.43
N ASP A 160 12.69 4.22 -27.24
CA ASP A 160 13.51 3.01 -27.06
C ASP A 160 12.86 2.01 -26.06
N PRO A 161 11.83 1.26 -26.47
CA PRO A 161 11.19 0.27 -25.60
C PRO A 161 12.10 -0.94 -25.28
N ASP A 162 13.08 -1.23 -26.14
CA ASP A 162 13.98 -2.39 -25.99
C ASP A 162 15.02 -2.17 -24.88
N ILE A 163 15.16 -0.95 -24.35
CA ILE A 163 16.02 -0.68 -23.19
C ILE A 163 15.63 -1.52 -21.97
N LEU A 164 14.37 -1.94 -21.85
CA LEU A 164 13.92 -2.82 -20.76
C LEU A 164 14.48 -4.25 -20.86
N GLU A 165 14.94 -4.67 -22.04
CA GLU A 165 15.64 -5.95 -22.25
C GLU A 165 17.16 -5.79 -22.16
N ARG A 166 17.67 -4.65 -22.64
CA ARG A 166 19.11 -4.34 -22.70
C ARG A 166 19.68 -3.96 -21.34
N ASP A 167 18.93 -3.20 -20.53
CA ASP A 167 19.31 -2.75 -19.20
C ASP A 167 18.25 -3.16 -18.15
N LEU A 168 18.59 -4.19 -17.38
CA LEU A 168 17.68 -4.71 -16.36
C LEU A 168 17.57 -3.79 -15.12
N LYS A 169 18.48 -2.83 -14.93
CA LYS A 169 18.32 -1.81 -13.87
C LYS A 169 17.21 -0.83 -14.25
N VAL A 170 17.18 -0.40 -15.51
CA VAL A 170 16.09 0.42 -16.06
C VAL A 170 14.76 -0.35 -15.97
N SER A 171 14.77 -1.64 -16.29
CA SER A 171 13.61 -2.52 -16.11
C SER A 171 13.08 -2.55 -14.67
N LEU A 172 13.97 -2.68 -13.69
CA LEU A 172 13.62 -2.64 -12.26
C LEU A 172 13.10 -1.26 -11.82
N GLN A 173 13.70 -0.18 -12.31
CA GLN A 173 13.28 1.20 -12.02
C GLN A 173 11.85 1.46 -12.51
N VAL A 174 11.54 1.05 -13.74
CA VAL A 174 10.21 1.18 -14.33
C VAL A 174 9.19 0.32 -13.58
N ALA A 175 9.57 -0.89 -13.17
CA ALA A 175 8.71 -1.73 -12.32
C ALA A 175 8.45 -1.11 -10.94
N ALA A 176 9.45 -0.45 -10.32
CA ALA A 176 9.27 0.27 -9.07
C ALA A 176 8.35 1.48 -9.23
N ALA A 177 8.48 2.24 -10.33
CA ALA A 177 7.59 3.33 -10.69
C ALA A 177 6.12 2.83 -10.84
N TYR A 178 5.94 1.69 -11.50
CA TYR A 178 4.64 1.01 -11.58
C TYR A 178 4.10 0.67 -10.19
N PHE A 179 4.89 0.00 -9.36
CA PHE A 179 4.49 -0.49 -8.04
C PHE A 179 4.03 0.66 -7.12
N ASN A 180 4.75 1.78 -7.15
CA ASN A 180 4.38 2.97 -6.38
C ASN A 180 3.13 3.64 -6.94
N ARG A 181 3.07 3.87 -8.25
CA ARG A 181 1.97 4.62 -8.87
C ARG A 181 0.63 3.92 -8.71
N THR A 182 0.64 2.59 -8.64
CA THR A 182 -0.55 1.74 -8.49
C THR A 182 -0.95 1.52 -7.03
N GLY A 183 -0.18 2.04 -6.06
CA GLY A 183 -0.49 1.91 -4.62
C GLY A 183 -0.23 0.52 -4.04
N LEU A 184 0.48 -0.36 -4.76
CA LEU A 184 0.74 -1.72 -4.31
C LEU A 184 1.62 -1.77 -3.06
N GLY A 185 2.42 -0.73 -2.81
CA GLY A 185 3.19 -0.58 -1.58
C GLY A 185 2.34 -0.67 -0.31
N GLU A 186 1.13 -0.11 -0.31
CA GLU A 186 0.26 -0.17 0.87
C GLU A 186 -0.29 -1.58 1.12
N HIS A 187 -0.56 -2.33 0.06
CA HIS A 187 -0.97 -3.73 0.17
C HIS A 187 0.20 -4.60 0.65
N ALA A 188 1.40 -4.35 0.13
CA ALA A 188 2.61 -5.01 0.60
C ALA A 188 2.89 -4.72 2.08
N ASP A 189 2.69 -3.49 2.56
CA ASP A 189 2.86 -3.13 3.97
C ASP A 189 1.90 -3.88 4.90
N ARG A 190 0.71 -4.26 4.40
CA ARG A 190 -0.25 -5.13 5.08
C ARG A 190 0.03 -6.63 4.88
N ASN A 191 1.09 -6.97 4.15
CA ASN A 191 1.42 -8.31 3.68
C ASN A 191 0.29 -8.99 2.88
N ASP A 192 -0.52 -8.21 2.16
CA ASP A 192 -1.62 -8.70 1.34
C ASP A 192 -1.09 -9.15 -0.04
N VAL A 193 -0.46 -10.32 -0.05
CA VAL A 193 0.21 -10.84 -1.26
C VAL A 193 -0.78 -11.10 -2.38
N ALA A 194 -2.02 -11.49 -2.06
CA ALA A 194 -3.06 -11.72 -3.05
C ALA A 194 -3.45 -10.41 -3.75
N ALA A 195 -3.66 -9.32 -3.02
CA ALA A 195 -3.94 -8.03 -3.63
C ALA A 195 -2.78 -7.52 -4.48
N VAL A 196 -1.54 -7.65 -4.01
CA VAL A 196 -0.36 -7.28 -4.82
C VAL A 196 -0.28 -8.12 -6.09
N SER A 197 -0.54 -9.43 -5.99
CA SER A 197 -0.56 -10.34 -7.14
C SER A 197 -1.58 -9.93 -8.19
N ARG A 198 -2.80 -9.57 -7.76
CA ARG A 198 -3.85 -9.09 -8.67
C ARG A 198 -3.51 -7.73 -9.27
N GLY A 199 -2.90 -6.86 -8.47
CA GLY A 199 -2.36 -5.58 -8.93
C GLY A 199 -1.40 -5.77 -10.09
N VAL A 200 -0.32 -6.53 -9.88
CA VAL A 200 0.70 -6.78 -10.91
C VAL A 200 0.12 -7.50 -12.13
N ASN A 201 -0.63 -8.59 -11.92
CA ASN A 201 -1.05 -9.45 -13.03
C ASN A 201 -2.28 -8.94 -13.79
N ARG A 202 -3.18 -8.21 -13.13
CA ARG A 202 -4.46 -7.75 -13.72
C ARG A 202 -4.55 -6.24 -13.84
N GLY A 203 -3.61 -5.48 -13.26
CA GLY A 203 -3.68 -4.03 -13.16
C GLY A 203 -4.64 -3.53 -12.09
N ASP A 204 -5.22 -4.43 -11.26
CA ASP A 204 -6.21 -4.07 -10.24
C ASP A 204 -6.07 -4.96 -8.99
N ALA A 205 -5.60 -4.37 -7.90
CA ALA A 205 -5.43 -5.04 -6.61
C ALA A 205 -6.78 -5.47 -5.99
N GLN A 206 -7.88 -4.82 -6.37
CA GLN A 206 -9.23 -5.07 -5.87
C GLN A 206 -10.01 -6.08 -6.73
N SER A 207 -9.40 -6.61 -7.79
CA SER A 207 -10.03 -7.63 -8.63
C SER A 207 -10.57 -8.78 -7.79
N ARG A 208 -11.78 -9.25 -8.08
CA ARG A 208 -12.35 -10.44 -7.44
C ARG A 208 -11.78 -11.74 -7.99
N ALA A 209 -11.27 -11.70 -9.23
CA ALA A 209 -10.62 -12.85 -9.83
C ALA A 209 -9.15 -12.94 -9.37
N PRO A 210 -8.65 -14.13 -9.03
CA PRO A 210 -7.26 -14.30 -8.60
C PRO A 210 -6.30 -13.99 -9.74
N ALA A 211 -5.07 -13.64 -9.36
CA ALA A 211 -3.97 -13.50 -10.32
C ALA A 211 -3.64 -14.85 -10.98
N HIS A 212 -3.16 -14.81 -12.21
CA HIS A 212 -2.53 -15.99 -12.80
C HIS A 212 -1.29 -16.37 -11.97
N GLY A 213 -1.24 -17.63 -11.51
CA GLY A 213 -0.15 -18.10 -10.63
C GLY A 213 -0.19 -17.52 -9.21
N GLU A 214 -1.34 -17.10 -8.69
CA GLU A 214 -1.43 -16.45 -7.35
C GLU A 214 -0.79 -17.28 -6.22
N ALA A 215 -0.97 -18.60 -6.21
CA ALA A 215 -0.35 -19.48 -5.21
C ALA A 215 1.19 -19.44 -5.29
N GLU A 216 1.76 -19.47 -6.51
CA GLU A 216 3.19 -19.38 -6.74
C GLU A 216 3.74 -18.00 -6.36
N ARG A 217 3.00 -16.94 -6.68
CA ARG A 217 3.33 -15.56 -6.24
C ARG A 217 3.37 -15.45 -4.72
N ILE A 218 2.43 -16.09 -4.02
CA ILE A 218 2.40 -16.17 -2.56
C ILE A 218 3.61 -16.93 -2.04
N GLU A 219 3.92 -18.09 -2.62
CA GLU A 219 5.08 -18.89 -2.24
C GLU A 219 6.39 -18.10 -2.38
N TRP A 220 6.62 -17.49 -3.54
CA TRP A 220 7.86 -16.75 -3.80
C TRP A 220 7.97 -15.47 -3.00
N THR A 221 6.86 -14.78 -2.75
CA THR A 221 6.86 -13.64 -1.83
C THR A 221 7.17 -14.08 -0.41
N THR A 222 6.59 -15.18 0.05
CA THR A 222 6.85 -15.75 1.38
C THR A 222 8.30 -16.20 1.52
N LYS A 223 8.85 -16.81 0.47
CA LYS A 223 10.24 -17.26 0.41
C LYS A 223 11.23 -16.11 0.33
N ALA A 224 10.92 -15.07 -0.45
CA ALA A 224 11.69 -13.84 -0.42
C ALA A 224 11.69 -13.24 1.00
N LEU A 225 10.52 -13.17 1.64
CA LEU A 225 10.37 -12.69 3.02
C LEU A 225 11.09 -13.56 4.06
N SER A 226 11.14 -14.88 3.88
CA SER A 226 11.84 -15.78 4.82
C SER A 226 13.36 -15.67 4.71
N LEU A 227 13.86 -15.14 3.59
CA LEU A 227 15.29 -14.96 3.34
C LEU A 227 15.79 -13.56 3.65
N VAL A 228 14.88 -12.64 3.97
CA VAL A 228 15.10 -11.27 4.43
C VAL A 228 15.66 -11.23 5.88
N ARG A 229 16.34 -12.28 6.36
CA ARG A 229 17.06 -12.33 7.66
C ARG A 229 18.14 -13.42 7.66
N ASP A 230 19.35 -13.10 8.13
CA ASP A 230 20.37 -14.06 8.62
C ASP A 230 20.46 -13.98 10.17
N PRO A 231 20.24 -15.08 10.90
CA PRO A 231 20.43 -15.14 12.36
C PRO A 231 21.88 -15.01 12.86
N ALA A 232 22.90 -15.16 12.02
CA ALA A 232 24.31 -15.23 12.47
C ALA A 232 25.06 -13.89 12.48
N SER A 233 24.57 -12.86 11.79
CA SER A 233 25.11 -11.48 11.86
C SER A 233 24.71 -10.72 13.13
N VAL A 234 23.90 -11.37 13.99
CA VAL A 234 23.41 -10.90 15.30
C VAL A 234 24.51 -10.85 16.38
N LEU A 235 25.74 -11.30 16.09
CA LEU A 235 26.80 -11.33 17.10
C LEU A 235 27.65 -10.06 17.21
N THR A 236 27.40 -9.00 16.43
CA THR A 236 28.10 -7.71 16.65
C THR A 236 27.24 -6.48 16.37
N ILE A 237 26.80 -5.89 17.49
CA ILE A 237 26.09 -4.61 17.73
C ILE A 237 24.56 -4.68 17.61
N ALA A 238 23.94 -4.87 18.78
CA ALA A 238 22.50 -4.83 19.04
C ALA A 238 21.92 -3.45 18.69
N ASP A 239 20.78 -3.46 18.00
CA ASP A 239 19.93 -2.28 17.82
C ASP A 239 18.58 -2.56 18.50
N ASP A 240 18.42 -2.04 19.72
CA ASP A 240 17.24 -2.21 20.59
C ASP A 240 15.97 -1.48 20.08
N ALA A 241 15.97 -0.98 18.83
CA ALA A 241 14.88 -0.19 18.27
C ALA A 241 13.56 -0.98 18.06
N LEU A 242 12.47 -0.47 18.62
CA LEU A 242 11.11 -1.02 18.49
C LEU A 242 10.30 -0.27 17.42
N ARG A 243 9.51 -0.99 16.60
CA ARG A 243 8.73 -0.39 15.50
C ARG A 243 7.50 -1.21 15.15
N VAL A 244 6.66 -0.76 14.21
CA VAL A 244 5.50 -1.56 13.77
C VAL A 244 5.91 -2.97 13.40
N GLY A 245 5.16 -3.95 13.89
CA GLY A 245 5.48 -5.37 13.77
C GLY A 245 6.28 -5.92 14.95
N SER A 246 7.13 -5.13 15.62
CA SER A 246 7.16 -5.02 17.09
C SER A 246 6.29 -5.97 17.93
N SER A 247 6.84 -6.89 18.71
CA SER A 247 6.10 -7.68 19.68
C SER A 247 6.97 -8.17 20.85
N GLY A 248 6.38 -8.35 22.03
CA GLY A 248 7.03 -8.90 23.24
C GLY A 248 7.22 -7.87 24.37
N ASP A 249 7.92 -8.24 25.43
CA ASP A 249 8.01 -7.46 26.68
C ASP A 249 8.59 -6.06 26.51
N ALA A 250 9.52 -5.88 25.57
CA ALA A 250 10.05 -4.57 25.22
C ALA A 250 8.95 -3.65 24.67
N VAL A 251 8.02 -4.18 23.87
CA VAL A 251 6.86 -3.44 23.36
C VAL A 251 5.85 -3.16 24.46
N VAL A 252 5.57 -4.12 25.34
CA VAL A 252 4.73 -3.91 26.54
C VAL A 252 5.30 -2.75 27.36
N THR A 253 6.62 -2.74 27.54
CA THR A 253 7.32 -1.69 28.29
C THR A 253 7.19 -0.34 27.60
N LEU A 254 7.39 -0.27 26.28
CA LEU A 254 7.20 0.97 25.52
C LEU A 254 5.75 1.48 25.58
N GLN A 255 4.76 0.61 25.39
CA GLN A 255 3.34 0.93 25.51
C GLN A 255 3.04 1.51 26.90
N ARG A 256 3.57 0.89 27.95
CA ARG A 256 3.41 1.36 29.33
C ARG A 256 4.03 2.75 29.52
N LYS A 257 5.28 2.95 29.08
CA LYS A 257 6.01 4.21 29.19
C LYS A 257 5.30 5.36 28.47
N LEU A 258 4.88 5.15 27.23
CA LEU A 258 4.16 6.18 26.46
C LEU A 258 2.77 6.47 27.03
N ASN A 259 2.04 5.43 27.49
CA ASN A 259 0.76 5.64 28.16
C ASN A 259 0.93 6.43 29.48
N SER A 260 2.01 6.21 30.26
CA SER A 260 2.27 7.00 31.48
C SER A 260 2.66 8.46 31.21
N LEU A 261 3.25 8.72 30.04
CA LEU A 261 3.51 10.07 29.54
C LEU A 261 2.27 10.73 28.90
N GLY A 262 1.12 10.04 28.85
CA GLY A 262 -0.15 10.59 28.35
C GLY A 262 -0.44 10.35 26.86
N TYR A 263 0.42 9.62 26.15
CA TYR A 263 0.18 9.29 24.74
C TYR A 263 -0.76 8.09 24.60
N THR A 264 -1.64 8.10 23.59
CA THR A 264 -2.55 6.98 23.31
C THR A 264 -1.80 5.81 22.65
N ALA A 265 -1.08 5.02 23.44
CA ALA A 265 -0.21 3.95 22.97
C ALA A 265 -0.92 2.59 22.81
N GLY A 266 -2.21 2.52 23.15
CA GLY A 266 -3.04 1.31 23.07
C GLY A 266 -2.92 0.42 24.31
N LEU A 267 -3.47 -0.79 24.23
CA LEU A 267 -3.36 -1.80 25.29
C LEU A 267 -1.90 -2.24 25.44
N GLN A 268 -1.49 -2.61 26.66
CA GLN A 268 -0.16 -3.20 26.93
C GLN A 268 -0.13 -4.69 26.52
N ASP A 269 -0.56 -4.97 25.30
CA ASP A 269 -0.69 -6.31 24.70
C ASP A 269 0.63 -6.81 24.11
N GLY A 270 1.67 -5.98 24.12
CA GLY A 270 2.97 -6.30 23.57
C GLY A 270 2.96 -6.35 22.06
N ILE A 271 2.06 -5.63 21.38
CA ILE A 271 1.98 -5.53 19.91
C ILE A 271 2.19 -4.08 19.47
N PHE A 272 3.22 -3.84 18.68
CA PHE A 272 3.47 -2.53 18.09
C PHE A 272 2.64 -2.38 16.82
N GLY A 273 1.37 -2.03 17.02
CA GLY A 273 0.42 -1.77 15.94
C GLY A 273 0.39 -0.29 15.50
N PRO A 274 -0.53 0.06 14.57
CA PRO A 274 -0.70 1.43 14.08
C PRO A 274 -1.02 2.45 15.18
N THR A 275 -1.65 2.03 16.28
CA THR A 275 -1.92 2.90 17.44
C THR A 275 -0.64 3.26 18.18
N LEU A 276 0.21 2.27 18.51
CA LEU A 276 1.49 2.54 19.15
C LEU A 276 2.43 3.37 18.26
N ARG A 277 2.40 3.13 16.93
CA ARG A 277 3.17 3.96 15.98
C ARG A 277 2.77 5.43 16.02
N ARG A 278 1.46 5.72 16.08
CA ARG A 278 0.97 7.10 16.18
C ARG A 278 1.40 7.75 17.50
N ALA A 279 1.42 7.01 18.60
CA ALA A 279 1.95 7.49 19.87
C ALA A 279 3.45 7.82 19.80
N VAL A 280 4.25 6.96 19.18
CA VAL A 280 5.69 7.22 18.97
C VAL A 280 5.93 8.41 18.05
N LEU A 281 5.17 8.54 16.97
CA LEU A 281 5.25 9.70 16.08
C LEU A 281 4.93 11.01 16.81
N ALA A 282 3.86 11.01 17.60
CA ALA A 282 3.48 12.18 18.39
C ALA A 282 4.55 12.54 19.43
N PHE A 283 5.09 11.54 20.13
CA PHE A 283 6.19 11.75 21.08
C PHE A 283 7.43 12.34 20.39
N GLN A 284 7.84 11.77 19.25
CA GLN A 284 9.00 12.27 18.52
C GLN A 284 8.83 13.71 18.06
N ASP A 285 7.66 14.04 17.52
CA ASP A 285 7.32 15.39 17.06
C ASP A 285 7.37 16.40 18.22
N GLU A 286 6.74 16.07 19.36
CA GLU A 286 6.68 16.95 20.54
C GLU A 286 8.06 17.18 21.19
N HIS A 287 8.93 16.17 21.16
CA HIS A 287 10.27 16.23 21.75
C HIS A 287 11.38 16.61 20.75
N GLY A 288 11.01 17.11 19.55
CA GLY A 288 11.97 17.62 18.56
C GLY A 288 12.88 16.55 17.92
N LEU A 289 12.45 15.30 17.95
CA LEU A 289 13.10 14.17 17.26
C LEU A 289 12.57 14.05 15.82
N THR A 290 13.28 13.27 14.99
CA THR A 290 12.75 12.93 13.66
C THR A 290 11.54 11.99 13.82
N PRO A 291 10.34 12.32 13.30
CA PRO A 291 9.12 11.54 13.49
C PRO A 291 9.09 10.32 12.57
N SER A 292 9.97 9.36 12.83
CA SER A 292 10.08 8.11 12.06
C SER A 292 8.97 7.11 12.41
N GLY A 293 8.40 7.20 13.62
CA GLY A 293 7.49 6.21 14.19
C GLY A 293 8.20 4.93 14.66
N VAL A 294 9.53 4.98 14.77
CA VAL A 294 10.41 3.93 15.29
C VAL A 294 10.98 4.40 16.62
N ALA A 295 10.79 3.63 17.69
CA ALA A 295 11.42 3.88 18.99
C ALA A 295 12.85 3.34 19.00
N ASP A 296 13.75 4.02 18.30
CA ASP A 296 15.20 3.76 18.31
C ASP A 296 15.87 4.17 19.63
N GLN A 297 17.19 4.01 19.74
CA GLN A 297 17.92 4.37 20.96
C GLN A 297 17.71 5.84 21.35
N SER A 298 17.70 6.76 20.37
CA SER A 298 17.48 8.18 20.63
C SER A 298 16.08 8.45 21.19
N THR A 299 15.08 7.78 20.62
CA THR A 299 13.69 7.90 21.04
C THR A 299 13.47 7.25 22.41
N GLN A 300 14.06 6.09 22.68
CA GLN A 300 13.95 5.42 23.97
C GLN A 300 14.66 6.19 25.09
N ALA A 301 15.82 6.78 24.80
CA ALA A 301 16.51 7.67 25.73
C ALA A 301 15.70 8.93 26.04
N ALA A 302 15.07 9.53 25.02
CA ALA A 302 14.17 10.67 25.21
C ALA A 302 12.92 10.30 26.04
N ILE A 303 12.33 9.12 25.82
CA ILE A 303 11.22 8.61 26.63
C ILE A 303 11.64 8.43 28.09
N GLU A 304 12.84 7.88 28.34
CA GLU A 304 13.34 7.73 29.71
C GLU A 304 13.56 9.09 30.37
N THR A 305 14.17 10.03 29.64
CA THR A 305 14.37 11.41 30.11
C THR A 305 13.03 12.06 30.49
N ALA A 306 12.02 11.95 29.64
CA ALA A 306 10.68 12.49 29.90
C ALA A 306 10.02 11.83 31.14
N LEU A 307 10.25 10.53 31.37
CA LEU A 307 9.75 9.83 32.56
C LEU A 307 10.48 10.25 33.84
N GLU A 308 11.78 10.50 33.75
CA GLU A 308 12.58 11.04 34.85
C GLU A 308 12.14 12.47 35.20
N GLU A 309 11.92 13.32 34.20
CA GLU A 309 11.38 14.68 34.37
C GLU A 309 9.99 14.66 35.02
N GLN A 310 9.12 13.71 34.64
CA GLN A 310 7.79 13.54 35.27
C GLN A 310 7.89 13.07 36.74
N ARG A 311 8.95 12.34 37.11
CA ARG A 311 9.17 11.79 38.46
C ARG A 311 9.95 12.72 39.39
N ALA A 312 10.71 13.66 38.85
CA ALA A 312 11.42 14.64 39.66
C ALA A 312 10.41 15.41 40.52
N PRO A 313 10.69 15.65 41.82
CA PRO A 313 9.84 16.51 42.63
C PRO A 313 9.73 17.85 41.91
N GLN A 314 8.50 18.23 41.55
CA GLN A 314 8.24 19.58 41.09
C GLN A 314 8.66 20.51 42.22
N THR A 315 9.87 21.05 42.12
CA THR A 315 10.25 22.21 42.91
C THR A 315 9.30 23.30 42.43
N PRO A 316 8.54 23.99 43.31
CA PRO A 316 7.63 25.02 42.86
C PRO A 316 8.45 26.06 42.10
N THR A 317 8.30 26.08 40.78
CA THR A 317 8.95 27.07 39.94
C THR A 317 8.40 28.44 40.34
N PRO A 318 9.25 29.42 40.70
CA PRO A 318 8.81 30.80 40.83
C PRO A 318 8.16 31.23 39.51
N PRO A 319 7.08 32.02 39.52
CA PRO A 319 6.45 32.48 38.29
C PRO A 319 7.51 33.22 37.46
N SER A 320 7.86 32.68 36.29
CA SER A 320 8.73 33.38 35.35
C SER A 320 8.00 34.57 34.73
N PRO A 321 8.70 35.67 34.41
CA PRO A 321 8.09 36.96 34.14
C PRO A 321 7.27 36.91 32.85
N THR A 322 6.02 37.36 32.95
CA THR A 322 5.14 37.60 31.82
C THR A 322 5.80 38.55 30.81
N GLN A 323 6.18 38.06 29.63
CA GLN A 323 6.38 38.95 28.49
C GLN A 323 5.01 39.48 28.02
N PRO A 324 4.85 40.77 27.71
CA PRO A 324 3.55 41.34 27.37
C PRO A 324 3.12 40.88 25.98
N GLN A 325 2.03 40.12 25.88
CA GLN A 325 1.30 39.98 24.61
C GLN A 325 0.43 41.22 24.37
N PRO A 326 0.31 41.71 23.11
CA PRO A 326 -0.56 42.83 22.78
C PRO A 326 -2.04 42.46 23.04
N GLN A 327 -2.76 43.34 23.74
CA GLN A 327 -4.20 43.18 23.99
C GLN A 327 -5.01 43.39 22.70
N PRO A 328 -5.91 42.46 22.34
CA PRO A 328 -7.03 42.79 21.45
C PRO A 328 -8.10 43.58 22.24
N PRO A 329 -8.89 44.44 21.56
CA PRO A 329 -9.79 45.37 22.24
C PRO A 329 -10.93 44.65 22.97
N LEU A 330 -11.28 45.20 24.13
CA LEU A 330 -12.35 44.74 25.00
C LEU A 330 -13.72 44.84 24.30
N THR A 331 -14.37 43.70 24.08
CA THR A 331 -15.82 43.64 23.88
C THR A 331 -16.46 42.63 24.82
N GLN A 332 -17.57 43.08 25.40
CA GLN A 332 -18.28 42.51 26.55
C GLN A 332 -18.60 41.01 26.43
N SER A 333 -18.53 40.37 27.60
CA SER A 333 -19.01 39.02 27.89
C SER A 333 -20.39 38.74 27.26
N ARG A 334 -20.45 37.73 26.39
CA ARG A 334 -21.69 36.97 26.14
C ARG A 334 -21.40 35.49 26.34
N THR A 335 -22.27 34.90 27.15
CA THR A 335 -22.24 33.55 27.71
C THR A 335 -22.24 32.46 26.63
N ILE A 336 -21.52 31.37 26.94
CA ILE A 336 -21.26 30.17 26.12
C ILE A 336 -22.52 29.36 25.72
N TRP A 337 -23.71 29.78 26.16
CA TRP A 337 -24.98 29.11 25.83
C TRP A 337 -25.57 29.46 24.45
N GLY A 338 -25.08 30.50 23.77
CA GLY A 338 -25.57 30.90 22.43
C GLY A 338 -25.09 30.02 21.26
N ALA A 339 -23.92 29.38 21.38
CA ALA A 339 -23.33 28.61 20.28
C ALA A 339 -23.96 27.21 20.11
N ILE A 340 -24.52 26.64 21.18
CA ILE A 340 -25.14 25.30 21.16
C ILE A 340 -26.53 25.33 20.52
N LEU A 341 -27.25 26.45 20.62
CA LEU A 341 -28.57 26.63 19.97
C LEU A 341 -28.46 26.94 18.46
N ALA A 342 -27.39 27.60 18.02
CA ALA A 342 -27.15 27.84 16.58
C ALA A 342 -26.77 26.57 15.81
N GLY A 343 -26.07 25.62 16.46
CA GLY A 343 -25.70 24.34 15.86
C GLY A 343 -26.89 23.40 15.61
N LEU A 344 -27.94 23.45 16.43
CA LEU A 344 -29.13 22.59 16.28
C LEU A 344 -30.11 23.09 15.21
N ALA A 345 -30.16 24.41 14.95
CA ALA A 345 -30.94 24.96 13.84
C ALA A 345 -30.35 24.59 12.47
N ALA A 346 -29.00 24.62 12.34
CA ALA A 346 -28.31 24.26 11.10
C ALA A 346 -28.50 22.77 10.70
N ILE A 347 -28.63 21.87 11.68
CA ILE A 347 -28.91 20.45 11.43
C ILE A 347 -30.37 20.23 11.00
N ALA A 348 -31.32 20.98 11.57
CA ALA A 348 -32.72 20.93 11.16
C ALA A 348 -32.93 21.49 9.73
N GLU A 349 -32.23 22.57 9.37
CA GLU A 349 -32.23 23.13 8.01
C GLU A 349 -31.62 22.16 6.98
N PHE A 350 -30.52 21.48 7.34
CA PHE A 350 -29.85 20.50 6.48
C PHE A 350 -30.71 19.25 6.23
N VAL A 351 -31.41 18.75 7.26
CA VAL A 351 -32.37 17.64 7.12
C VAL A 351 -33.58 18.07 6.28
N ARG A 352 -34.11 19.30 6.48
CA ARG A 352 -35.22 19.84 5.69
C ARG A 352 -34.87 20.01 4.21
N ALA A 353 -33.68 20.53 3.90
CA ALA A 353 -33.19 20.72 2.54
C ALA A 353 -32.84 19.39 1.82
N SER A 354 -32.50 18.35 2.59
CA SER A 354 -32.25 17.01 2.07
C SER A 354 -33.55 16.26 1.71
N PHE A 355 -34.64 16.53 2.44
CA PHE A 355 -35.96 15.95 2.15
C PHE A 355 -36.67 16.62 0.96
N SER A 356 -36.52 17.94 0.76
CA SER A 356 -37.15 18.64 -0.37
C SER A 356 -36.58 18.19 -1.72
N ARG A 357 -35.30 17.80 -1.78
CA ARG A 357 -34.67 17.27 -3.02
C ARG A 357 -35.06 15.83 -3.37
N ILE A 358 -35.58 15.06 -2.42
CA ILE A 358 -36.08 13.69 -2.65
C ILE A 358 -37.54 13.72 -3.11
N ALA A 359 -38.33 14.70 -2.65
CA ALA A 359 -39.73 14.86 -3.07
C ALA A 359 -39.88 15.33 -4.53
N ASP A 360 -38.93 16.13 -5.05
CA ASP A 360 -38.97 16.62 -6.43
C ASP A 360 -38.50 15.58 -7.48
N ALA A 361 -37.88 14.47 -7.05
CA ALA A 361 -37.30 13.46 -7.94
C ALA A 361 -38.22 12.28 -8.29
N PHE A 362 -39.41 12.18 -7.67
CA PHE A 362 -40.33 11.06 -7.88
C PHE A 362 -41.80 11.54 -7.93
N PRO A 363 -42.41 11.72 -9.11
CA PRO A 363 -43.85 11.88 -9.19
C PRO A 363 -44.54 10.59 -8.73
N ILE A 364 -45.52 10.76 -7.84
CA ILE A 364 -46.32 9.71 -7.22
C ILE A 364 -46.98 8.85 -8.31
N VAL A 365 -46.52 7.61 -8.47
CA VAL A 365 -47.28 6.55 -9.15
C VAL A 365 -48.10 5.83 -8.09
N THR A 366 -49.42 5.95 -8.18
CA THR A 366 -50.37 5.25 -7.32
C THR A 366 -50.49 3.78 -7.72
N THR A 367 -49.75 2.89 -7.06
CA THR A 367 -50.08 1.47 -6.94
C THR A 367 -49.72 0.95 -5.54
N PRO A 368 -50.47 0.00 -4.97
CA PRO A 368 -50.30 -0.42 -3.58
C PRO A 368 -49.01 -1.23 -3.41
N LEU A 369 -48.05 -0.68 -2.67
CA LEU A 369 -46.77 -1.32 -2.36
C LEU A 369 -46.90 -2.27 -1.17
N GLY A 370 -46.36 -3.49 -1.34
CA GLY A 370 -46.38 -4.59 -0.37
C GLY A 370 -45.40 -4.44 0.82
N PRO A 371 -45.15 -5.53 1.56
CA PRO A 371 -44.75 -5.54 2.99
C PRO A 371 -43.33 -5.02 3.34
N PHE A 372 -42.59 -4.47 2.39
CA PHE A 372 -41.20 -4.03 2.61
C PHE A 372 -41.08 -2.63 3.26
N ASN A 373 -42.07 -1.75 3.12
CA ASN A 373 -42.03 -0.41 3.73
C ASN A 373 -42.40 -0.40 5.22
N THR A 374 -43.15 -1.40 5.70
CA THR A 374 -43.51 -1.52 7.12
C THR A 374 -42.27 -1.79 7.98
N ILE A 375 -41.27 -2.49 7.45
CA ILE A 375 -40.02 -2.81 8.14
C ILE A 375 -39.16 -1.54 8.32
N TYR A 376 -39.09 -0.67 7.31
CA TYR A 376 -38.36 0.60 7.41
C TYR A 376 -39.04 1.61 8.34
N ALA A 377 -40.37 1.69 8.31
CA ALA A 377 -41.12 2.55 9.23
C ALA A 377 -40.96 2.08 10.69
N LEU A 378 -40.95 0.76 10.93
CA LEU A 378 -40.70 0.18 12.25
C LEU A 378 -39.24 0.41 12.72
N ALA A 379 -38.25 0.27 11.83
CA ALA A 379 -36.85 0.54 12.16
C ALA A 379 -36.60 2.01 12.53
N LEU A 380 -37.24 2.95 11.82
CA LEU A 380 -37.15 4.39 12.11
C LEU A 380 -37.77 4.74 13.46
N LEU A 381 -38.93 4.19 13.78
CA LEU A 381 -39.59 4.39 15.08
C LEU A 381 -38.77 3.79 16.24
N LEU A 382 -38.11 2.65 16.02
CA LEU A 382 -37.21 2.04 17.01
C LEU A 382 -35.97 2.91 17.28
N THR A 383 -35.43 3.54 16.23
CA THR A 383 -34.27 4.42 16.33
C THR A 383 -34.61 5.72 17.06
N ILE A 384 -35.78 6.30 16.79
CA ILE A 384 -36.31 7.47 17.50
C ILE A 384 -36.60 7.14 18.97
N GLY A 385 -37.17 5.96 19.25
CA GLY A 385 -37.41 5.49 20.62
C GLY A 385 -36.12 5.34 21.42
N LEU A 386 -35.05 4.79 20.82
CA LEU A 386 -33.74 4.64 21.47
C LEU A 386 -33.11 6.00 21.80
N LEU A 387 -33.22 6.97 20.89
CA LEU A 387 -32.72 8.34 21.08
C LEU A 387 -33.45 9.07 22.21
N LEU A 388 -34.77 8.87 22.34
CA LEU A 388 -35.56 9.46 23.43
C LEU A 388 -35.24 8.83 24.79
N ILE A 389 -34.95 7.51 24.83
CA ILE A 389 -34.50 6.82 26.06
C ILE A 389 -33.13 7.32 26.50
N VAL A 390 -32.19 7.50 25.56
CA VAL A 390 -30.86 8.06 25.85
C VAL A 390 -30.99 9.50 26.36
N TYR A 391 -31.87 10.31 25.77
CA TYR A 391 -32.15 11.66 26.21
C TYR A 391 -32.71 11.70 27.65
N ALA A 392 -33.69 10.87 27.97
CA ALA A 392 -34.27 10.79 29.31
C ALA A 392 -33.27 10.33 30.39
N ARG A 393 -32.34 9.41 30.05
CA ARG A 393 -31.31 8.91 30.98
C ARG A 393 -30.20 9.92 31.26
N VAL A 394 -29.97 10.85 30.34
CA VAL A 394 -29.00 11.95 30.51
C VAL A 394 -29.61 13.10 31.33
N ASP A 395 -30.92 13.37 31.16
CA ASP A 395 -31.63 14.38 31.96
C ASP A 395 -31.70 13.99 33.45
N ASP A 396 -31.95 12.70 33.76
CA ASP A 396 -32.08 12.22 35.14
C ASP A 396 -30.76 12.26 35.93
N ARG A 397 -29.61 12.08 35.25
CA ARG A 397 -28.28 12.24 35.87
C ARG A 397 -27.90 13.70 36.16
N SER A 398 -28.56 14.65 35.51
CA SER A 398 -28.30 16.09 35.72
C SER A 398 -29.06 16.67 36.93
N LYS A 399 -30.11 15.98 37.40
CA LYS A 399 -30.95 16.40 38.53
C LYS A 399 -30.54 15.83 39.89
N GLY A 400 -29.67 14.81 39.92
CA GLY A 400 -29.17 14.17 41.15
C GLY A 400 -27.89 14.78 41.76
N LYS A 401 -27.46 15.96 41.30
CA LYS A 401 -26.34 16.72 41.88
C LYS A 401 -26.76 18.16 42.13
N ARG A 402 -27.48 18.40 43.23
CA ARG A 402 -27.50 19.68 43.93
C ARG A 402 -27.46 19.41 45.42
#